data_AF-A0A1Q7MEA1-F1
#
_entry.id   AF-A0A1Q7MEA1-F1
#
_cell.length_a   1.000
_cell.length_b   1.000
_cell.length_c   1.000
_cell.angle_alpha   90.00
_cell.angle_beta   90.00
_cell.angle_gamma   90.00
#
_symmetry.space_group_name_H-M   'P 1'
#
loop_
_entity.id
_entity.type
_entity.pdbx_description
1 polymer ?
#
loop_
_entity_poly.entity_id
_entity_poly.type
_entity_poly.pdbx_seq_one_letter_code
_entity_poly.pdbx_strand_id
1 'polypeptide(L)'
;MKRNTIEIIVAFLGLGMVLYGARINQCSQAAGQAASNCHFTPTSATIFVVGIVVSWIGIAPWKIYARNYVCQLCGAGFSGGGEGKLSRSAHFQSDHPDFYKWDIIWNRWTTLFSISSFVYIIGAGVLVDTLPTLNAFSDWWLLGFVGVMVGLVLDLVDLHFVTKKFRNKWLLLHPEARNLERLRVEQEKLSEGVTAWKEFTHGQERYLGGLMVGGLKKKGNFAGGYGVYFTSQRIIGVKTSRWFVVILVVAALAGIGGAAVIGILLGTVPVYAYFIGFPIIIVIIAWGEKRLRFQNPLTLEELERRKDVEIRRESISEIDLKKPGVVRRGHLIVTPNAGKGLTVMITQEAGVFERFRGLVSGFCFVPPPAWIKGRPLTTNYPKPDYMYPGKVDNAEAESDKAQGVLDERYVEQSDFEWCPHCATMVPRGTLVCPNCGKTVSN
;
A
#
# COMPACT_ATOMS: atom_id res chain seq x y z
N MET A 1 7.18 5.95 6.72
CA MET A 1 8.49 5.28 6.86
C MET A 1 8.77 4.57 5.53
N LYS A 2 9.89 4.85 4.84
CA LYS A 2 10.21 4.12 3.60
C LYS A 2 10.43 2.66 3.98
N ARG A 3 9.61 1.75 3.41
CA ARG A 3 9.70 0.30 3.62
C ARG A 3 11.14 -0.22 3.40
N ASN A 4 11.82 0.36 2.40
CA ASN A 4 13.23 0.10 2.07
C ASN A 4 14.22 0.29 3.22
N THR A 5 14.01 1.22 4.14
CA THR A 5 15.04 1.51 5.16
C THR A 5 14.94 0.60 6.37
N ILE A 6 13.71 0.18 6.74
CA ILE A 6 13.52 -0.88 7.73
C ILE A 6 14.13 -2.18 7.19
N GLU A 7 13.97 -2.46 5.90
CA GLU A 7 14.50 -3.67 5.24
C GLU A 7 16.03 -3.66 5.13
N ILE A 8 16.66 -2.50 4.86
CA ILE A 8 18.12 -2.33 4.92
C ILE A 8 18.65 -2.58 6.34
N ILE A 9 17.99 -2.01 7.36
CA ILE A 9 18.36 -2.22 8.76
C ILE A 9 18.25 -3.71 9.15
N VAL A 10 17.19 -4.40 8.72
CA VAL A 10 16.99 -5.84 8.97
C VAL A 10 18.06 -6.69 8.26
N ALA A 11 18.44 -6.33 7.04
CA ALA A 11 19.53 -6.97 6.31
C ALA A 11 20.89 -6.82 7.01
N PHE A 12 21.22 -5.61 7.48
CA PHE A 12 22.47 -5.36 8.21
C PHE A 12 22.50 -6.04 9.58
N LEU A 13 21.37 -6.07 10.29
CA LEU A 13 21.22 -6.85 11.53
C LEU A 13 21.39 -8.36 11.28
N GLY A 14 20.82 -8.88 10.18
CA GLY A 14 21.03 -10.26 9.76
C GLY A 14 22.50 -10.58 9.49
N LEU A 15 23.20 -9.71 8.75
CA LEU A 15 24.63 -9.86 8.46
C LEU A 15 25.50 -9.85 9.73
N GLY A 16 25.24 -8.91 10.64
CA GLY A 16 25.96 -8.80 11.91
C GLY A 16 25.78 -10.04 12.80
N MET A 17 24.57 -10.61 12.83
CA MET A 17 24.28 -11.83 13.62
C MET A 17 24.98 -13.07 13.07
N VAL A 18 25.12 -13.17 11.75
CA VAL A 18 25.82 -14.30 11.13
C VAL A 18 27.31 -14.28 11.42
N LEU A 19 27.94 -13.10 11.34
CA LEU A 19 29.35 -12.92 11.71
C LEU A 19 29.58 -13.22 13.20
N TYR A 20 28.64 -12.82 14.07
CA TYR A 20 28.74 -13.07 15.50
C TYR A 20 28.52 -14.55 15.86
N GLY A 21 27.55 -15.22 15.22
CA GLY A 21 27.28 -16.65 15.43
C GLY A 21 28.41 -17.57 14.96
N ALA A 22 29.11 -17.20 13.88
CA ALA A 22 30.30 -17.90 13.41
C ALA A 22 31.44 -17.95 14.45
N ARG A 23 31.55 -16.92 15.30
CA ARG A 23 32.59 -16.84 16.35
C ARG A 23 32.30 -17.68 17.58
N ILE A 24 31.05 -17.72 18.04
CA ILE A 24 30.71 -18.40 19.31
C ILE A 24 30.94 -19.91 19.21
N ASN A 25 30.70 -20.50 18.04
CA ASN A 25 30.85 -21.95 17.84
C ASN A 25 32.32 -22.42 17.88
N GLN A 26 33.31 -21.52 17.80
CA GLN A 26 34.73 -21.88 17.80
C GLN A 26 35.32 -22.10 19.20
N CYS A 27 34.67 -21.63 20.27
CA CYS A 27 35.19 -21.78 21.64
C CYS A 27 34.39 -22.76 22.51
N SER A 28 33.13 -23.05 22.19
CA SER A 28 32.27 -23.86 23.06
C SER A 28 32.59 -25.35 23.07
N GLN A 29 33.38 -25.86 22.11
CA GLN A 29 33.79 -27.28 22.09
C GLN A 29 35.15 -27.55 22.77
N ALA A 30 35.86 -26.52 23.27
CA ALA A 30 37.18 -26.67 23.87
C ALA A 30 37.17 -26.69 25.41
N ALA A 31 36.14 -27.26 26.04
CA ALA A 31 36.16 -27.52 27.48
C ALA A 31 37.04 -28.75 27.77
N GLY A 32 38.37 -28.60 27.68
CA GLY A 32 39.32 -29.57 28.21
C GLY A 32 40.63 -29.83 27.45
N GLN A 33 40.87 -29.22 26.28
CA GLN A 33 42.13 -29.44 25.54
C GLN A 33 42.79 -28.14 25.09
N ALA A 34 44.12 -28.10 25.16
CA ALA A 34 44.95 -26.96 24.78
C ALA A 34 44.76 -26.60 23.30
N ALA A 35 44.23 -25.41 23.06
CA ALA A 35 43.77 -24.93 21.77
C ALA A 35 44.93 -24.43 20.88
N SER A 36 45.64 -25.33 20.19
CA SER A 36 46.63 -24.91 19.18
C SER A 36 46.10 -24.92 17.73
N ASN A 37 44.97 -25.57 17.41
CA ASN A 37 44.49 -25.71 16.03
C ASN A 37 42.97 -25.48 15.89
N CYS A 38 42.51 -24.23 16.01
CA CYS A 38 41.13 -23.86 15.63
C CYS A 38 41.09 -23.48 14.14
N HIS A 39 40.76 -24.42 13.27
CA HIS A 39 40.53 -24.13 11.84
C HIS A 39 39.11 -23.62 11.59
N PHE A 40 38.99 -22.64 10.71
CA PHE A 40 37.73 -22.03 10.27
C PHE A 40 36.88 -23.09 9.54
N THR A 41 35.76 -23.53 10.13
CA THR A 41 34.88 -24.51 9.48
C THR A 41 34.02 -23.83 8.41
N PRO A 42 33.85 -24.42 7.20
CA PRO A 42 33.14 -23.82 6.06
C PRO A 42 31.64 -23.52 6.29
N THR A 43 31.07 -23.96 7.40
CA THR A 43 29.70 -23.68 7.84
C THR A 43 29.45 -22.21 8.20
N SER A 44 30.45 -21.49 8.72
CA SER A 44 30.31 -20.05 9.00
C SER A 44 30.26 -19.21 7.72
N ALA A 45 31.03 -19.60 6.70
CA ALA A 45 31.03 -18.96 5.39
C ALA A 45 29.70 -19.17 4.63
N THR A 46 29.07 -20.33 4.78
CA THR A 46 27.76 -20.60 4.13
C THR A 46 26.64 -19.77 4.74
N ILE A 47 26.62 -19.61 6.07
CA ILE A 47 25.64 -18.74 6.73
C ILE A 47 25.86 -17.28 6.29
N PHE A 48 27.13 -16.84 6.11
CA PHE A 48 27.47 -15.49 5.65
C PHE A 48 26.98 -15.22 4.22
N VAL A 49 27.22 -16.15 3.29
CA VAL A 49 26.74 -16.05 1.92
C VAL A 49 25.22 -16.08 1.87
N VAL A 50 24.54 -16.94 2.65
CA VAL A 50 23.08 -16.98 2.71
C VAL A 50 22.50 -15.70 3.34
N GLY A 51 23.11 -15.16 4.39
CA GLY A 51 22.69 -13.89 5.00
C GLY A 51 22.83 -12.70 4.06
N ILE A 52 23.91 -12.64 3.29
CA ILE A 52 24.12 -11.65 2.23
C ILE A 52 23.10 -11.86 1.10
N VAL A 53 22.92 -13.09 0.62
CA VAL A 53 22.03 -13.41 -0.49
C VAL A 53 20.57 -13.16 -0.11
N VAL A 54 20.13 -13.49 1.11
CA VAL A 54 18.77 -13.18 1.60
C VAL A 54 18.59 -11.68 1.81
N SER A 55 19.62 -10.97 2.26
CA SER A 55 19.60 -9.50 2.34
C SER A 55 19.50 -8.85 0.96
N TRP A 56 20.28 -9.33 -0.02
CA TRP A 56 20.28 -8.84 -1.38
C TRP A 56 18.99 -9.21 -2.13
N ILE A 57 18.53 -10.45 -2.03
CA ILE A 57 17.27 -10.94 -2.63
C ILE A 57 16.05 -10.36 -1.90
N GLY A 58 16.16 -9.95 -0.63
CA GLY A 58 15.10 -9.20 0.05
C GLY A 58 14.97 -7.77 -0.47
N ILE A 59 16.11 -7.09 -0.68
CA ILE A 59 16.18 -5.67 -1.06
C ILE A 59 15.99 -5.44 -2.58
N ALA A 60 16.51 -6.33 -3.43
CA ALA A 60 16.59 -6.10 -4.88
C ALA A 60 15.26 -6.25 -5.65
N PRO A 61 14.41 -7.27 -5.41
CA PRO A 61 13.16 -7.43 -6.15
C PRO A 61 12.14 -6.33 -5.82
N TRP A 62 12.09 -5.84 -4.58
CA TRP A 62 11.05 -4.88 -4.18
C TRP A 62 11.27 -3.46 -4.71
N LYS A 63 12.51 -3.05 -4.99
CA LYS A 63 12.79 -1.82 -5.76
C LYS A 63 12.28 -1.90 -7.21
N ILE A 64 12.18 -3.10 -7.77
CA ILE A 64 11.66 -3.34 -9.12
C ILE A 64 10.12 -3.44 -9.10
N TYR A 65 9.51 -3.90 -7.99
CA TYR A 65 8.07 -4.14 -7.86
C TYR A 65 7.26 -3.09 -7.09
N ALA A 66 7.82 -1.90 -6.78
CA ALA A 66 7.03 -0.78 -6.29
C ALA A 66 6.04 -0.32 -7.38
N ARG A 67 4.85 -0.92 -7.41
CA ARG A 67 3.87 -0.82 -8.50
C ARG A 67 3.40 0.59 -8.82
N ASN A 68 3.58 1.56 -7.93
CA ASN A 68 3.29 2.98 -8.20
C ASN A 68 4.23 3.85 -7.37
N TYR A 69 4.90 4.82 -8.00
CA TYR A 69 5.54 5.89 -7.25
C TYR A 69 4.50 6.95 -6.91
N VAL A 70 4.59 7.57 -5.74
CA VAL A 70 3.71 8.68 -5.35
C VAL A 70 4.56 9.85 -4.90
N CYS A 71 4.26 11.04 -5.40
CA CYS A 71 4.89 12.27 -4.93
C CYS A 71 4.58 12.47 -3.45
N GLN A 72 5.62 12.65 -2.63
CA GLN A 72 5.45 12.75 -1.17
C GLN A 72 4.89 14.12 -0.72
N LEU A 73 4.91 15.10 -1.61
CA LEU A 73 4.48 16.46 -1.36
C LEU A 73 3.02 16.65 -1.77
N CYS A 74 2.72 16.47 -3.06
CA CYS A 74 1.37 16.67 -3.60
C CYS A 74 0.52 15.40 -3.68
N GLY A 75 1.11 14.20 -3.59
CA GLY A 75 0.38 12.95 -3.70
C GLY A 75 0.11 12.48 -5.14
N ALA A 76 0.65 13.14 -6.17
CA ALA A 76 0.56 12.68 -7.56
C ALA A 76 1.10 11.26 -7.71
N GLY A 77 0.32 10.38 -8.35
CA GLY A 77 0.71 8.99 -8.61
C GLY A 77 1.38 8.84 -9.97
N PHE A 78 2.45 8.06 -10.03
CA PHE A 78 3.16 7.67 -11.24
C PHE A 78 3.09 6.14 -11.40
N SER A 79 3.19 5.68 -12.65
CA SER A 79 3.33 4.26 -12.97
C SER A 79 4.56 3.64 -12.27
N GLY A 80 4.63 2.31 -12.21
CA GLY A 80 5.84 1.61 -11.76
C GLY A 80 6.96 1.63 -12.81
N GLY A 81 8.11 1.05 -12.49
CA GLY A 81 9.20 0.85 -13.45
C GLY A 81 10.09 2.07 -13.73
N GLY A 82 10.85 2.01 -14.83
CA GLY A 82 11.80 3.05 -15.24
C GLY A 82 11.12 4.35 -15.67
N GLU A 83 10.03 4.25 -16.43
CA GLU A 83 9.21 5.40 -16.86
C GLU A 83 8.62 6.15 -15.67
N GLY A 84 8.03 5.43 -14.72
CA GLY A 84 7.51 6.04 -13.49
C GLY A 84 8.55 6.78 -12.67
N LYS A 85 9.82 6.30 -12.69
CA LYS A 85 10.94 6.98 -12.04
C LYS A 85 11.29 8.29 -12.78
N LEU A 86 11.34 8.27 -14.11
CA LEU A 86 11.58 9.46 -14.95
C LEU A 86 10.47 10.49 -14.79
N SER A 87 9.19 10.08 -14.89
CA SER A 87 8.04 10.96 -14.69
C SER A 87 8.03 11.56 -13.29
N ARG A 88 8.39 10.79 -12.26
CA ARG A 88 8.52 11.32 -10.90
C ARG A 88 9.64 12.37 -10.79
N SER A 89 10.81 12.12 -11.39
CA SER A 89 11.91 13.10 -11.35
C SER A 89 11.55 14.37 -12.12
N ALA A 90 10.91 14.24 -13.29
CA ALA A 90 10.43 15.38 -14.07
C ALA A 90 9.42 16.20 -13.27
N HIS A 91 8.45 15.54 -12.61
CA HIS A 91 7.48 16.19 -11.74
C HIS A 91 8.14 16.89 -10.53
N PHE A 92 9.14 16.28 -9.90
CA PHE A 92 9.89 16.95 -8.83
C PHE A 92 10.63 18.18 -9.35
N GLN A 93 11.20 18.11 -10.54
CA GLN A 93 11.91 19.22 -11.13
C GLN A 93 10.97 20.38 -11.52
N SER A 94 9.79 20.08 -12.07
CA SER A 94 8.82 21.10 -12.49
C SER A 94 8.02 21.67 -11.31
N ASP A 95 7.45 20.80 -10.48
CA ASP A 95 6.40 21.20 -9.54
C ASP A 95 6.97 21.41 -8.12
N HIS A 96 8.15 20.84 -7.83
CA HIS A 96 8.78 20.88 -6.50
C HIS A 96 10.31 21.14 -6.55
N PRO A 97 10.80 22.19 -7.24
CA PRO A 97 12.22 22.37 -7.54
C PRO A 97 13.11 22.44 -6.28
N ASP A 98 12.62 23.06 -5.20
CA ASP A 98 13.34 23.11 -3.92
C ASP A 98 13.55 21.71 -3.31
N PHE A 99 12.50 20.88 -3.35
CA PHE A 99 12.57 19.51 -2.85
C PHE A 99 13.42 18.63 -3.74
N TYR A 100 13.38 18.83 -5.07
CA TYR A 100 14.23 18.12 -6.02
C TYR A 100 15.72 18.38 -5.76
N LYS A 101 16.10 19.65 -5.56
CA LYS A 101 17.49 20.02 -5.20
C LYS A 101 17.91 19.33 -3.90
N TRP A 102 17.05 19.34 -2.88
CA TRP A 102 17.32 18.66 -1.62
C TRP A 102 17.42 17.13 -1.79
N ASP A 103 16.52 16.50 -2.54
CA ASP A 103 16.52 15.04 -2.80
C ASP A 103 17.80 14.60 -3.53
N ILE A 104 18.33 15.41 -4.45
CA ILE A 104 19.64 15.15 -5.09
C ILE A 104 20.79 15.18 -4.06
N ILE A 105 20.84 16.23 -3.23
CA ILE A 105 21.88 16.38 -2.21
C ILE A 105 21.80 15.23 -1.21
N TRP A 106 20.59 14.91 -0.76
CA TRP A 106 20.30 13.80 0.12
C TRP A 106 20.74 12.45 -0.45
N ASN A 107 20.41 12.19 -1.72
CA ASN A 107 20.77 10.94 -2.38
C ASN A 107 22.30 10.80 -2.56
N ARG A 108 23.03 11.91 -2.74
CA ARG A 108 24.49 11.91 -2.74
C ARG A 108 25.05 11.57 -1.35
N TRP A 109 24.54 12.21 -0.29
CA TRP A 109 24.97 11.94 1.08
C TRP A 109 24.70 10.49 1.51
N THR A 110 23.49 9.99 1.27
CA THR A 110 23.14 8.59 1.58
C THR A 110 23.96 7.58 0.77
N THR A 111 24.32 7.91 -0.48
CA THR A 111 25.23 7.08 -1.28
C THR A 111 26.65 7.08 -0.68
N LEU A 112 27.19 8.24 -0.33
CA LEU A 112 28.51 8.34 0.32
C LEU A 112 28.54 7.62 1.67
N PHE A 113 27.49 7.77 2.47
CA PHE A 113 27.34 7.06 3.75
C PHE A 113 27.28 5.54 3.54
N SER A 114 26.54 5.07 2.53
CA SER A 114 26.44 3.64 2.20
C SER A 114 27.79 3.08 1.75
N ILE A 115 28.52 3.79 0.87
CA ILE A 115 29.86 3.41 0.42
C ILE A 115 30.82 3.38 1.62
N SER A 116 30.82 4.41 2.46
CA SER A 116 31.69 4.49 3.63
C SER A 116 31.40 3.37 4.63
N SER A 117 30.11 3.05 4.85
CA SER A 117 29.71 1.93 5.70
C SER A 117 30.16 0.59 5.12
N PHE A 118 30.10 0.44 3.79
CA PHE A 118 30.56 -0.78 3.13
C PHE A 118 32.08 -0.95 3.19
N VAL A 119 32.83 0.14 2.94
CA VAL A 119 34.30 0.17 3.10
C VAL A 119 34.67 -0.11 4.55
N TYR A 120 33.94 0.44 5.52
CA TYR A 120 34.14 0.15 6.94
C TYR A 120 33.93 -1.34 7.24
N ILE A 121 32.81 -1.92 6.82
CA ILE A 121 32.48 -3.33 7.09
C ILE A 121 33.48 -4.27 6.43
N ILE A 122 33.84 -4.03 5.16
CA ILE A 122 34.83 -4.86 4.46
C ILE A 122 36.22 -4.66 5.04
N GLY A 123 36.67 -3.41 5.19
CA GLY A 123 38.01 -3.10 5.70
C GLY A 123 38.21 -3.65 7.11
N ALA A 124 37.23 -3.47 7.97
CA ALA A 124 37.22 -4.04 9.31
C ALA A 124 37.20 -5.57 9.26
N GLY A 125 36.44 -6.18 8.33
CA GLY A 125 36.40 -7.63 8.14
C GLY A 125 37.75 -8.23 7.73
N VAL A 126 38.48 -7.57 6.83
CA VAL A 126 39.84 -7.98 6.40
C VAL A 126 40.86 -7.80 7.54
N LEU A 127 40.68 -6.79 8.39
CA LEU A 127 41.53 -6.56 9.56
C LEU A 127 41.31 -7.56 10.70
N VAL A 128 40.20 -8.31 10.72
CA VAL A 128 39.94 -9.37 11.71
C VAL A 128 41.08 -10.38 11.74
N ASP A 129 41.58 -10.75 10.56
CA ASP A 129 42.55 -11.84 10.41
C ASP A 129 43.98 -11.39 10.80
N THR A 130 44.23 -10.09 10.98
CA THR A 130 45.57 -9.55 11.24
C THR A 130 45.79 -9.09 12.68
N LEU A 131 44.73 -8.96 13.50
CA LEU A 131 44.86 -8.45 14.87
C LEU A 131 44.88 -9.60 15.91
N PRO A 132 45.95 -9.73 16.71
CA PRO A 132 46.13 -10.86 17.63
C PRO A 132 45.25 -10.80 18.90
N THR A 133 44.53 -9.70 19.15
CA THR A 133 43.65 -9.56 20.33
C THR A 133 42.20 -9.36 19.92
N LEU A 134 41.40 -10.41 20.13
CA LEU A 134 40.01 -10.50 19.66
C LEU A 134 39.03 -9.57 20.40
N ASN A 135 39.38 -9.09 21.60
CA ASN A 135 38.51 -8.27 22.45
C ASN A 135 38.45 -6.80 21.98
N ALA A 136 39.60 -6.18 21.72
CA ALA A 136 39.65 -4.80 21.20
C ALA A 136 38.94 -4.67 19.85
N PHE A 137 39.03 -5.72 19.01
CA PHE A 137 38.32 -5.77 17.74
C PHE A 137 36.80 -5.88 17.91
N SER A 138 36.32 -6.72 18.83
CA SER A 138 34.89 -6.88 19.11
C SER A 138 34.26 -5.55 19.54
N ASP A 139 34.92 -4.83 20.46
CA ASP A 139 34.44 -3.55 20.95
C ASP A 139 34.43 -2.49 19.85
N TRP A 140 35.49 -2.43 19.04
CA TRP A 140 35.56 -1.51 17.90
C TRP A 140 34.50 -1.81 16.83
N TRP A 141 34.27 -3.09 16.53
CA TRP A 141 33.23 -3.52 15.59
C TRP A 141 31.83 -3.15 16.09
N LEU A 142 31.54 -3.42 17.36
CA LEU A 142 30.26 -3.06 17.98
C LEU A 142 30.06 -1.54 17.92
N LEU A 143 31.09 -0.75 18.25
CA LEU A 143 31.02 0.70 18.25
C LEU A 143 30.79 1.27 16.85
N GLY A 144 31.45 0.71 15.83
CA GLY A 144 31.18 1.07 14.43
C GLY A 144 29.81 0.65 13.94
N PHE A 145 29.32 -0.53 14.32
CA PHE A 145 27.97 -0.97 13.96
C PHE A 145 26.90 -0.09 14.60
N VAL A 146 27.06 0.24 15.89
CA VAL A 146 26.21 1.20 16.60
C VAL A 146 26.28 2.57 15.92
N GLY A 147 27.47 3.02 15.51
CA GLY A 147 27.67 4.27 14.76
C GLY A 147 26.90 4.28 13.43
N VAL A 148 27.00 3.21 12.63
CA VAL A 148 26.25 3.06 11.37
C VAL A 148 24.74 3.06 11.63
N MET A 149 24.29 2.34 12.67
CA MET A 149 22.87 2.28 13.04
C MET A 149 22.33 3.63 13.49
N VAL A 150 23.05 4.36 14.34
CA VAL A 150 22.69 5.72 14.75
C VAL A 150 22.66 6.65 13.54
N GLY A 151 23.66 6.56 12.64
CA GLY A 151 23.68 7.31 11.38
C GLY A 151 22.44 7.05 10.52
N LEU A 152 22.04 5.79 10.32
CA LEU A 152 20.84 5.41 9.57
C LEU A 152 19.55 5.94 10.21
N VAL A 153 19.45 5.89 11.55
CA VAL A 153 18.28 6.41 12.27
C VAL A 153 18.20 7.93 12.13
N LEU A 154 19.31 8.65 12.29
CA LEU A 154 19.35 10.10 12.10
C LEU A 154 19.02 10.49 10.66
N ASP A 155 19.54 9.75 9.68
CA ASP A 155 19.24 9.92 8.26
C ASP A 155 17.72 9.80 8.00
N LEU A 156 17.10 8.74 8.54
CA LEU A 156 15.66 8.54 8.43
C LEU A 156 14.82 9.63 9.09
N VAL A 157 15.27 10.11 10.25
CA VAL A 157 14.60 11.17 11.00
C VAL A 157 14.66 12.47 10.21
N ASP A 158 15.83 12.85 9.67
CA ASP A 158 15.97 14.06 8.85
C ASP A 158 15.13 13.99 7.58
N LEU A 159 15.17 12.86 6.85
CA LEU A 159 14.28 12.62 5.70
C LEU A 159 12.80 12.82 6.06
N HIS A 160 12.36 12.32 7.23
CA HIS A 160 10.99 12.48 7.67
C HIS A 160 10.63 13.94 7.96
N PHE A 161 11.49 14.65 8.72
CA PHE A 161 11.26 16.05 9.09
C PHE A 161 11.30 16.98 7.89
N VAL A 162 12.27 16.81 7.00
CA VAL A 162 12.43 17.65 5.81
C VAL A 162 11.28 17.44 4.84
N THR A 163 10.90 16.19 4.52
CA THR A 163 9.73 15.92 3.68
C THR A 163 8.45 16.51 4.28
N LYS A 164 8.27 16.43 5.61
CA LYS A 164 7.12 17.04 6.30
C LYS A 164 7.13 18.57 6.18
N LYS A 165 8.29 19.21 6.33
CA LYS A 165 8.46 20.66 6.17
C LYS A 165 8.09 21.11 4.77
N PHE A 166 8.62 20.45 3.74
CA PHE A 166 8.29 20.75 2.34
C PHE A 166 6.81 20.51 2.05
N ARG A 167 6.23 19.42 2.53
CA ARG A 167 4.79 19.13 2.33
C ARG A 167 3.93 20.21 2.96
N ASN A 168 4.24 20.64 4.19
CA ASN A 168 3.49 21.71 4.86
C ASN A 168 3.61 23.04 4.10
N LYS A 169 4.81 23.40 3.62
CA LYS A 169 5.01 24.59 2.78
C LYS A 169 4.17 24.51 1.50
N TRP A 170 4.18 23.36 0.83
CA TRP A 170 3.40 23.13 -0.39
C TRP A 170 1.88 23.22 -0.14
N LEU A 171 1.37 22.60 0.93
CA LEU A 171 -0.04 22.65 1.34
C LEU A 171 -0.51 24.03 1.84
N LEU A 172 0.42 24.96 2.13
CA LEU A 172 0.09 26.35 2.41
C LEU A 172 -0.07 27.16 1.11
N LEU A 173 0.67 26.80 0.07
CA LEU A 173 0.59 27.44 -1.25
C LEU A 173 -0.57 26.91 -2.11
N HIS A 174 -1.05 25.69 -1.83
CA HIS A 174 -2.11 25.00 -2.59
C HIS A 174 -3.30 24.63 -1.68
N PRO A 175 -4.08 25.61 -1.19
CA PRO A 175 -5.21 25.36 -0.29
C PRO A 175 -6.28 24.45 -0.92
N GLU A 176 -6.44 24.45 -2.23
CA GLU A 176 -7.32 23.54 -2.98
C GLU A 176 -6.93 22.07 -2.81
N ALA A 177 -5.63 21.78 -2.70
CA ALA A 177 -5.14 20.43 -2.41
C ALA A 177 -5.47 19.98 -0.98
N ARG A 178 -5.71 20.92 -0.05
CA ARG A 178 -6.14 20.65 1.33
C ARG A 178 -7.60 20.19 1.38
N ASN A 179 -8.46 20.70 0.49
CA ASN A 179 -9.88 20.35 0.44
C ASN A 179 -10.15 18.99 -0.24
N LEU A 180 -9.23 18.52 -1.09
CA LEU A 180 -9.31 17.16 -1.66
C LEU A 180 -9.15 16.04 -0.61
N GLU A 181 -8.73 16.36 0.62
CA GLU A 181 -8.59 15.40 1.71
C GLU A 181 -9.91 15.05 2.41
N ARG A 182 -10.99 15.81 2.18
CA ARG A 182 -12.29 15.58 2.82
C ARG A 182 -13.42 15.64 1.79
N LEU A 183 -14.07 14.51 1.55
CA LEU A 183 -15.32 14.46 0.79
C LEU A 183 -16.46 14.47 1.81
N ARG A 184 -17.24 15.56 1.83
CA ARG A 184 -18.48 15.67 2.62
C ARG A 184 -19.65 15.65 1.64
N VAL A 185 -20.57 14.71 1.82
CA VAL A 185 -21.80 14.64 1.03
C VAL A 185 -22.98 14.86 1.95
N GLU A 186 -23.81 15.84 1.59
CA GLU A 186 -25.02 16.24 2.32
C GLU A 186 -26.24 15.42 1.90
N GLN A 187 -27.22 15.34 2.81
CA GLN A 187 -28.43 14.52 2.69
C GLN A 187 -29.26 14.79 1.43
N GLU A 188 -29.36 16.06 1.01
CA GLU A 188 -30.20 16.46 -0.14
C GLU A 188 -29.80 15.71 -1.41
N LYS A 189 -28.50 15.73 -1.76
CA LYS A 189 -27.95 14.99 -2.91
C LYS A 189 -28.12 13.47 -2.79
N LEU A 190 -28.11 12.94 -1.56
CA LEU A 190 -28.31 11.50 -1.34
C LEU A 190 -29.75 11.09 -1.63
N SER A 191 -30.74 11.89 -1.21
CA SER A 191 -32.17 11.62 -1.39
C SER A 191 -32.61 11.69 -2.86
N GLU A 192 -32.17 12.70 -3.62
CA GLU A 192 -32.44 12.80 -5.06
C GLU A 192 -31.89 11.59 -5.81
N GLY A 193 -30.69 11.16 -5.42
CA GLY A 193 -30.05 9.97 -5.95
C GLY A 193 -30.83 8.68 -5.70
N VAL A 194 -31.51 8.52 -4.55
CA VAL A 194 -32.30 7.31 -4.27
C VAL A 194 -33.42 7.15 -5.28
N THR A 195 -34.19 8.21 -5.54
CA THR A 195 -35.32 8.17 -6.48
C THR A 195 -34.84 7.87 -7.90
N ALA A 196 -33.78 8.57 -8.34
CA ALA A 196 -33.19 8.37 -9.65
C ALA A 196 -32.65 6.94 -9.84
N TRP A 197 -31.99 6.38 -8.82
CA TRP A 197 -31.50 5.00 -8.85
C TRP A 197 -32.64 3.98 -8.82
N LYS A 198 -33.67 4.18 -8.01
CA LYS A 198 -34.83 3.28 -7.94
C LYS A 198 -35.54 3.20 -9.29
N GLU A 199 -35.63 4.31 -10.00
CA GLU A 199 -36.20 4.34 -11.34
C GLU A 199 -35.25 3.68 -12.37
N PHE A 200 -33.95 4.01 -12.34
CA PHE A 200 -32.94 3.44 -13.23
C PHE A 200 -32.76 1.92 -13.08
N THR A 201 -32.92 1.37 -11.87
CA THR A 201 -32.76 -0.06 -11.62
C THR A 201 -34.09 -0.82 -11.57
N HIS A 202 -35.21 -0.17 -11.90
CA HIS A 202 -36.56 -0.74 -11.76
C HIS A 202 -36.82 -1.34 -10.37
N GLY A 203 -36.30 -0.69 -9.33
CA GLY A 203 -36.41 -1.13 -7.94
C GLY A 203 -35.48 -2.29 -7.55
N GLN A 204 -34.70 -2.86 -8.47
CA GLN A 204 -33.75 -3.93 -8.14
C GLN A 204 -32.52 -3.37 -7.44
N GLU A 205 -32.11 -3.99 -6.34
CA GLU A 205 -30.86 -3.66 -5.65
C GLU A 205 -29.67 -4.21 -6.45
N ARG A 206 -28.68 -3.36 -6.72
CA ARG A 206 -27.48 -3.73 -7.48
C ARG A 206 -26.23 -3.50 -6.66
N TYR A 207 -25.30 -4.44 -6.76
CA TYR A 207 -23.98 -4.32 -6.17
C TYR A 207 -23.13 -3.31 -6.94
N LEU A 208 -22.73 -2.22 -6.30
CA LEU A 208 -21.87 -1.19 -6.91
C LEU A 208 -20.39 -1.54 -6.74
N GLY A 209 -20.07 -2.25 -5.66
CA GLY A 209 -18.71 -2.65 -5.34
C GLY A 209 -18.49 -2.68 -3.84
N GLY A 210 -17.27 -2.97 -3.45
CA GLY A 210 -16.88 -2.91 -2.06
C GLY A 210 -15.43 -3.20 -1.87
N LEU A 211 -14.98 -2.98 -0.66
CA LEU A 211 -13.58 -3.08 -0.29
C LEU A 211 -13.47 -3.74 1.07
N MET A 212 -12.85 -4.92 1.10
CA MET A 212 -12.41 -5.58 2.32
C MET A 212 -10.89 -5.60 2.35
N VAL A 213 -10.31 -4.97 3.37
CA VAL A 213 -8.86 -4.92 3.57
C VAL A 213 -8.57 -5.05 5.06
N GLY A 214 -7.49 -5.75 5.40
CA GLY A 214 -7.01 -5.86 6.78
C GLY A 214 -6.73 -4.49 7.42
N GLY A 215 -6.42 -3.49 6.58
CA GLY A 215 -6.24 -2.10 6.98
C GLY A 215 -7.50 -1.34 7.38
N LEU A 216 -8.70 -1.87 7.13
CA LEU A 216 -9.94 -1.23 7.54
C LEU A 216 -10.36 -1.72 8.91
N LYS A 217 -10.64 -0.79 9.82
CA LYS A 217 -11.04 -1.12 11.19
C LYS A 217 -12.28 -0.34 11.60
N LYS A 218 -13.33 -1.05 12.01
CA LYS A 218 -14.49 -0.42 12.66
C LYS A 218 -14.03 0.20 13.99
N LYS A 219 -14.44 1.44 14.28
CA LYS A 219 -14.13 2.11 15.55
C LYS A 219 -14.53 1.21 16.74
N GLY A 220 -13.58 0.95 17.65
CA GLY A 220 -13.76 0.05 18.79
C GLY A 220 -13.41 -1.43 18.53
N ASN A 221 -13.06 -1.81 17.31
CA ASN A 221 -12.61 -3.18 16.98
C ASN A 221 -11.17 -3.16 16.46
N PHE A 222 -10.20 -3.61 17.27
CA PHE A 222 -8.77 -3.51 16.96
C PHE A 222 -8.20 -4.72 16.21
N ALA A 223 -8.83 -5.89 16.33
CA ALA A 223 -8.22 -7.19 16.02
C ALA A 223 -8.63 -7.80 14.66
N GLY A 224 -9.58 -7.22 13.93
CA GLY A 224 -10.05 -7.76 12.65
C GLY A 224 -10.11 -6.70 11.57
N GLY A 225 -9.87 -7.13 10.32
CA GLY A 225 -10.21 -6.32 9.16
C GLY A 225 -11.71 -6.04 9.09
N TYR A 226 -12.10 -5.10 8.24
CA TYR A 226 -13.49 -4.74 8.03
C TYR A 226 -13.74 -4.59 6.54
N GLY A 227 -14.89 -5.05 6.06
CA GLY A 227 -15.37 -4.83 4.71
C GLY A 227 -16.44 -3.75 4.70
N VAL A 228 -16.40 -2.88 3.70
CA VAL A 228 -17.51 -1.96 3.42
C VAL A 228 -17.92 -2.17 1.97
N TYR A 229 -19.20 -2.42 1.78
CA TYR A 229 -19.81 -2.71 0.49
C TYR A 229 -20.89 -1.68 0.22
N PHE A 230 -21.00 -1.29 -1.04
CA PHE A 230 -21.96 -0.33 -1.53
C PHE A 230 -22.89 -1.03 -2.51
N THR A 231 -24.17 -0.88 -2.29
CA THR A 231 -25.21 -1.25 -3.25
C THR A 231 -25.92 0.03 -3.70
N SER A 232 -26.80 -0.07 -4.70
CA SER A 232 -27.61 1.07 -5.14
C SER A 232 -28.49 1.65 -4.02
N GLN A 233 -28.78 0.84 -2.98
CA GLN A 233 -29.74 1.19 -1.92
C GLN A 233 -29.11 1.31 -0.52
N ARG A 234 -27.97 0.69 -0.23
CA ARG A 234 -27.42 0.64 1.14
C ARG A 234 -25.90 0.51 1.17
N ILE A 235 -25.34 0.91 2.32
CA ILE A 235 -23.95 0.66 2.69
C ILE A 235 -23.96 -0.48 3.71
N ILE A 236 -23.25 -1.56 3.39
CA ILE A 236 -23.17 -2.77 4.21
C ILE A 236 -21.75 -2.89 4.77
N GLY A 237 -21.64 -2.84 6.08
CA GLY A 237 -20.44 -3.15 6.83
C GLY A 237 -20.38 -4.63 7.19
N VAL A 238 -19.27 -5.29 6.85
CA VAL A 238 -19.05 -6.72 7.06
C VAL A 238 -17.83 -6.92 7.94
N LYS A 239 -17.99 -7.72 9.00
CA LYS A 239 -16.88 -8.05 9.90
C LYS A 239 -16.06 -9.20 9.33
N THR A 240 -14.72 -9.12 9.38
CA THR A 240 -13.92 -10.32 9.08
C THR A 240 -14.22 -11.41 10.10
N SER A 241 -14.33 -12.66 9.63
CA SER A 241 -14.58 -13.80 10.50
C SER A 241 -13.55 -13.86 11.63
N ARG A 242 -14.01 -13.96 12.88
CA ARG A 242 -13.15 -14.09 14.07
C ARG A 242 -12.26 -15.34 13.96
N TRP A 243 -12.77 -16.39 13.32
CA TRP A 243 -12.04 -17.64 13.07
C TRP A 243 -10.75 -17.42 12.28
N PHE A 244 -10.72 -16.46 11.36
CA PHE A 244 -9.50 -16.17 10.61
C PHE A 244 -8.37 -15.64 11.51
N VAL A 245 -8.72 -14.76 12.46
CA VAL A 245 -7.75 -14.22 13.43
C VAL A 245 -7.25 -15.34 14.34
N VAL A 246 -8.15 -16.22 14.81
CA VAL A 246 -7.79 -17.38 15.62
C VAL A 246 -6.82 -18.30 14.87
N ILE A 247 -7.10 -18.62 13.61
CA ILE A 247 -6.20 -19.45 12.77
C ILE A 247 -4.82 -18.78 12.63
N LEU A 248 -4.77 -17.47 12.41
CA LEU A 248 -3.52 -16.74 12.25
C LEU A 248 -2.70 -16.72 13.56
N VAL A 249 -3.37 -16.53 14.70
CA VAL A 249 -2.74 -16.59 16.03
C VAL A 249 -2.23 -18.00 16.33
N VAL A 250 -3.05 -19.04 16.08
CA VAL A 250 -2.64 -20.44 16.29
C VAL A 250 -1.47 -20.82 15.39
N ALA A 251 -1.47 -20.40 14.12
CA ALA A 251 -0.36 -20.62 13.20
C ALA A 251 0.92 -19.90 13.66
N ALA A 252 0.81 -18.66 14.16
CA ALA A 252 1.95 -17.93 14.71
C ALA A 252 2.51 -18.61 15.97
N LEU A 253 1.65 -19.03 16.90
CA LEU A 253 2.05 -19.74 18.11
C LEU A 253 2.67 -21.11 17.81
N ALA A 254 2.10 -21.85 16.86
CA ALA A 254 2.67 -23.11 16.37
C ALA A 254 4.04 -22.89 15.71
N GLY A 255 4.22 -21.79 14.97
CA GLY A 255 5.51 -21.40 14.41
C GLY A 255 6.56 -21.10 15.49
N ILE A 256 6.19 -20.38 16.54
CA ILE A 256 7.08 -20.08 17.69
C ILE A 256 7.41 -21.37 18.45
N GLY A 257 6.40 -22.18 18.78
CA GLY A 257 6.58 -23.43 19.51
C GLY A 257 7.42 -24.44 18.73
N GLY A 258 7.17 -24.59 17.43
CA GLY A 258 7.95 -25.44 16.54
C GLY A 258 9.40 -24.98 16.43
N ALA A 259 9.65 -23.67 16.26
CA ALA A 259 11.00 -23.12 16.22
C ALA A 259 11.75 -23.33 17.54
N ALA A 260 11.07 -23.20 18.69
CA ALA A 260 11.66 -23.44 20.00
C ALA A 260 12.03 -24.92 20.21
N VAL A 261 11.15 -25.86 19.84
CA VAL A 261 11.43 -27.31 19.93
C VAL A 261 12.61 -27.70 19.04
N ILE A 262 12.66 -27.19 17.80
CA ILE A 262 13.80 -27.42 16.90
C ILE A 262 15.09 -26.83 17.49
N GLY A 263 15.02 -25.63 18.07
CA GLY A 263 16.17 -24.98 18.70
C GLY A 263 16.75 -25.81 19.86
N ILE A 264 15.87 -26.37 20.71
CA ILE A 264 16.25 -27.28 21.81
C ILE A 264 16.86 -28.57 21.27
N LEU A 265 16.25 -29.20 20.26
CA LEU A 265 16.74 -30.45 19.67
C LEU A 265 18.12 -30.29 19.00
N LEU A 266 18.41 -29.12 18.43
CA LEU A 266 19.69 -28.81 17.79
C LEU A 266 20.74 -28.26 18.78
N GLY A 267 20.43 -28.17 20.07
CA GLY A 267 21.35 -27.62 21.09
C GLY A 267 21.67 -26.13 20.91
N THR A 268 20.88 -25.41 20.11
CA THR A 268 21.09 -23.98 19.85
C THR A 268 20.45 -23.13 20.95
N VAL A 269 21.08 -22.00 21.27
CA VAL A 269 20.57 -21.06 22.28
C VAL A 269 19.16 -20.58 21.86
N PRO A 270 18.14 -20.58 22.75
CA PRO A 270 16.75 -20.27 22.43
C PRO A 270 16.52 -18.92 21.72
N VAL A 271 17.49 -18.01 21.83
CA VAL A 271 17.53 -16.74 21.10
C VAL A 271 17.47 -16.95 19.57
N TYR A 272 18.14 -17.97 19.02
CA TYR A 272 18.13 -18.23 17.56
C TYR A 272 16.78 -18.75 17.05
N ALA A 273 16.01 -19.45 17.89
CA ALA A 273 14.66 -19.89 17.54
C ALA A 273 13.71 -18.70 17.29
N TYR A 274 13.84 -17.62 18.06
CA TYR A 274 13.07 -16.39 17.83
C TYR A 274 13.43 -15.71 16.51
N PHE A 275 14.71 -15.76 16.10
CA PHE A 275 15.17 -15.17 14.85
C PHE A 275 14.71 -15.93 13.60
N ILE A 276 14.50 -17.24 13.69
CA ILE A 276 13.90 -18.04 12.60
C ILE A 276 12.37 -17.93 12.63
N GLY A 277 11.78 -17.97 13.84
CA GLY A 277 10.33 -17.88 14.01
C GLY A 277 9.75 -16.54 13.55
N PHE A 278 10.43 -15.41 13.81
CA PHE A 278 9.94 -14.07 13.48
C PHE A 278 9.68 -13.83 11.97
N PRO A 279 10.61 -14.13 11.04
CA PRO A 279 10.33 -14.00 9.61
C PRO A 279 9.23 -14.96 9.12
N ILE A 280 9.12 -16.18 9.69
CA ILE A 280 8.02 -17.10 9.36
C ILE A 280 6.67 -16.50 9.77
N ILE A 281 6.58 -15.91 10.97
CA ILE A 281 5.37 -15.21 11.45
C ILE A 281 5.04 -14.03 10.53
N ILE A 282 6.04 -13.23 10.12
CA ILE A 282 5.82 -12.13 9.17
C ILE A 282 5.26 -12.66 7.84
N VAL A 283 5.81 -13.76 7.31
CA VAL A 283 5.31 -14.38 6.07
C VAL A 283 3.89 -14.88 6.24
N ILE A 284 3.54 -15.51 7.37
CA ILE A 284 2.18 -15.97 7.67
C ILE A 284 1.21 -14.78 7.76
N ILE A 285 1.59 -13.70 8.44
CA ILE A 285 0.79 -12.47 8.54
C ILE A 285 0.59 -11.85 7.15
N ALA A 286 1.68 -11.69 6.38
CA ALA A 286 1.61 -11.11 5.04
C ALA A 286 0.78 -11.96 4.08
N TRP A 287 0.89 -13.30 4.16
CA TRP A 287 0.09 -14.22 3.37
C TRP A 287 -1.38 -14.20 3.80
N GLY A 288 -1.65 -14.13 5.10
CA GLY A 288 -2.99 -13.98 5.66
C GLY A 288 -3.66 -12.69 5.19
N GLU A 289 -2.96 -11.55 5.28
CA GLU A 289 -3.44 -10.27 4.75
C GLU A 289 -3.70 -10.33 3.25
N LYS A 290 -2.81 -10.97 2.47
CA LYS A 290 -2.99 -11.15 1.04
C LYS A 290 -4.26 -11.96 0.76
N ARG A 291 -4.51 -13.05 1.48
CA ARG A 291 -5.69 -13.89 1.29
C ARG A 291 -6.98 -13.17 1.67
N LEU A 292 -6.95 -12.29 2.67
CA LEU A 292 -8.07 -11.42 3.03
C LEU A 292 -8.42 -10.39 1.93
N ARG A 293 -7.47 -10.00 1.07
CA ARG A 293 -7.73 -9.07 -0.03
C ARG A 293 -8.53 -9.66 -1.19
N PHE A 294 -8.74 -10.98 -1.24
CA PHE A 294 -9.24 -11.66 -2.44
C PHE A 294 -10.66 -12.23 -2.36
N GLN A 295 -11.41 -11.98 -1.29
CA GLN A 295 -12.83 -12.34 -1.27
C GLN A 295 -13.69 -11.09 -1.32
N ASN A 296 -13.87 -10.55 -2.53
CA ASN A 296 -15.10 -9.80 -2.80
C ASN A 296 -16.23 -10.84 -2.73
N PRO A 297 -17.17 -10.76 -1.77
CA PRO A 297 -18.37 -11.57 -1.81
C PRO A 297 -19.03 -11.34 -3.15
N LEU A 298 -19.18 -12.42 -3.92
CA LEU A 298 -19.69 -12.34 -5.29
C LEU A 298 -21.21 -12.22 -5.32
N THR A 299 -21.90 -12.55 -4.22
CA THR A 299 -23.37 -12.56 -4.16
C THR A 299 -23.93 -11.73 -3.00
N LEU A 300 -25.09 -11.13 -3.24
CA LEU A 300 -25.82 -10.32 -2.25
C LEU A 300 -26.21 -11.16 -1.01
N GLU A 301 -26.52 -12.43 -1.23
CA GLU A 301 -26.87 -13.40 -0.18
C GLU A 301 -25.71 -13.62 0.80
N GLU A 302 -24.46 -13.70 0.31
CA GLU A 302 -23.30 -13.86 1.16
C GLU A 302 -23.03 -12.59 2.00
N LEU A 303 -23.29 -11.41 1.43
CA LEU A 303 -23.25 -10.14 2.17
C LEU A 303 -24.32 -10.11 3.27
N GLU A 304 -25.55 -10.53 2.97
CA GLU A 304 -26.66 -10.60 3.91
C GLU A 304 -26.31 -11.50 5.11
N ARG A 305 -25.63 -12.63 4.85
CA ARG A 305 -25.19 -13.58 5.89
C ARG A 305 -24.06 -13.05 6.78
N ARG A 306 -23.16 -12.21 6.24
CA ARG A 306 -21.97 -11.69 6.95
C ARG A 306 -22.13 -10.24 7.46
N LYS A 307 -23.31 -9.66 7.27
CA LYS A 307 -23.71 -8.30 7.69
C LYS A 307 -23.45 -8.06 9.18
N ASP A 308 -22.71 -6.99 9.50
CA ASP A 308 -22.56 -6.45 10.87
C ASP A 308 -23.33 -5.14 11.03
N VAL A 309 -23.26 -4.25 10.03
CA VAL A 309 -24.01 -2.99 10.00
C VAL A 309 -24.60 -2.80 8.62
N GLU A 310 -25.82 -2.30 8.56
CA GLU A 310 -26.50 -1.90 7.35
C GLU A 310 -27.06 -0.49 7.55
N ILE A 311 -26.75 0.40 6.62
CA ILE A 311 -27.30 1.76 6.60
C ILE A 311 -27.89 1.97 5.21
N ARG A 312 -29.21 2.16 5.16
CA ARG A 312 -29.91 2.43 3.90
C ARG A 312 -29.64 3.85 3.43
N ARG A 313 -29.57 4.06 2.12
CA ARG A 313 -29.21 5.33 1.51
C ARG A 313 -30.14 6.46 1.93
N GLU A 314 -31.44 6.21 1.99
CA GLU A 314 -32.46 7.14 2.47
C GLU A 314 -32.32 7.52 3.94
N SER A 315 -31.64 6.69 4.73
CA SER A 315 -31.41 6.93 6.15
C SER A 315 -30.10 7.67 6.43
N ILE A 316 -29.28 8.00 5.43
CA ILE A 316 -27.98 8.65 5.61
C ILE A 316 -28.17 10.17 5.66
N SER A 317 -27.71 10.80 6.75
CA SER A 317 -27.67 12.25 6.89
C SER A 317 -26.39 12.84 6.28
N GLU A 318 -25.25 12.19 6.54
CA GLU A 318 -23.93 12.70 6.15
C GLU A 318 -22.96 11.54 5.89
N ILE A 319 -22.18 11.67 4.83
CA ILE A 319 -20.99 10.84 4.59
C ILE A 319 -19.76 11.74 4.65
N ASP A 320 -18.89 11.48 5.62
CA ASP A 320 -17.59 12.14 5.77
C ASP A 320 -16.46 11.15 5.50
N LEU A 321 -15.73 11.38 4.41
CA LEU A 321 -14.59 10.56 4.01
C LEU A 321 -13.31 11.40 4.08
N LYS A 322 -12.39 10.99 4.96
CA LYS A 322 -11.13 11.69 5.24
C LYS A 322 -9.90 10.87 4.86
N LYS A 323 -8.97 11.51 4.14
CA LYS A 323 -7.71 10.90 3.68
C LYS A 323 -6.79 10.53 4.85
N PRO A 324 -6.17 9.33 4.85
CA PRO A 324 -5.11 9.02 5.80
C PRO A 324 -3.89 9.91 5.57
N GLY A 325 -3.44 10.58 6.64
CA GLY A 325 -2.19 11.32 6.67
C GLY A 325 -1.03 10.48 7.19
N VAL A 326 0.16 11.08 7.25
CA VAL A 326 1.39 10.42 7.74
C VAL A 326 1.31 10.10 9.24
N VAL A 327 0.56 10.91 10.00
CA VAL A 327 0.41 10.75 11.45
C VAL A 327 -1.02 10.37 11.83
N ARG A 328 -2.02 10.93 11.12
CA ARG A 328 -3.44 10.71 11.42
C ARG A 328 -4.02 9.65 10.50
N ARG A 329 -4.77 8.70 11.06
CA ARG A 329 -5.52 7.70 10.29
C ARG A 329 -6.68 8.40 9.56
N GLY A 330 -6.98 7.91 8.36
CA GLY A 330 -8.16 8.34 7.62
C GLY A 330 -9.40 7.70 8.23
N HIS A 331 -10.58 8.14 7.79
CA HIS A 331 -11.82 7.50 8.19
C HIS A 331 -12.92 7.70 7.16
N LEU A 332 -13.86 6.78 7.15
CA LEU A 332 -15.18 6.91 6.57
C LEU A 332 -16.17 6.94 7.75
N ILE A 333 -16.90 8.03 7.90
CA ILE A 333 -18.01 8.17 8.85
C ILE A 333 -19.29 8.28 8.02
N VAL A 334 -20.19 7.32 8.21
CA VAL A 334 -21.56 7.38 7.68
C VAL A 334 -22.47 7.62 8.86
N THR A 335 -23.08 8.79 8.90
CA THR A 335 -23.99 9.21 9.96
C THR A 335 -25.43 9.01 9.46
N PRO A 336 -26.23 8.14 10.10
CA PRO A 336 -27.63 8.00 9.78
C PRO A 336 -28.47 9.10 10.45
N ASN A 337 -29.67 9.34 9.94
CA ASN A 337 -30.69 10.20 10.54
C ASN A 337 -31.10 9.71 11.93
N ALA A 338 -31.10 8.39 12.14
CA ALA A 338 -31.40 7.76 13.41
C ALA A 338 -30.47 6.56 13.66
N GLY A 339 -30.05 6.37 14.91
CA GLY A 339 -29.26 5.23 15.35
C GLY A 339 -27.74 5.43 15.30
N LYS A 340 -27.00 4.32 15.34
CA LYS A 340 -25.54 4.34 15.47
C LYS A 340 -24.86 4.45 14.11
N GLY A 341 -24.06 5.49 13.92
CA GLY A 341 -23.25 5.67 12.72
C GLY A 341 -22.17 4.60 12.50
N LEU A 342 -21.79 4.42 11.26
CA LEU A 342 -20.68 3.56 10.86
C LEU A 342 -19.41 4.39 10.77
N THR A 343 -18.47 4.18 11.71
CA THR A 343 -17.12 4.75 11.63
C THR A 343 -16.11 3.68 11.30
N VAL A 344 -15.52 3.77 10.11
CA VAL A 344 -14.44 2.89 9.64
C VAL A 344 -13.16 3.70 9.55
N MET A 345 -12.13 3.29 10.27
CA MET A 345 -10.79 3.84 10.16
C MET A 345 -10.07 3.23 8.96
N ILE A 346 -9.46 4.10 8.15
CA ILE A 346 -8.66 3.73 6.99
C ILE A 346 -7.19 3.84 7.40
N THR A 347 -6.47 2.72 7.44
CA THR A 347 -5.01 2.72 7.65
C THR A 347 -4.27 3.30 6.45
N GLN A 348 -2.96 3.51 6.59
CA GLN A 348 -2.09 4.12 5.58
C GLN A 348 -1.79 3.22 4.37
N GLU A 349 -2.68 2.28 4.07
CA GLU A 349 -2.51 1.42 2.91
C GLU A 349 -2.78 2.21 1.62
N ALA A 350 -1.81 2.22 0.71
CA ALA A 350 -1.88 3.03 -0.51
C ALA A 350 -3.05 2.60 -1.41
N GLY A 351 -3.84 3.56 -1.87
CA GLY A 351 -4.95 3.36 -2.81
C GLY A 351 -6.27 2.91 -2.18
N VAL A 352 -6.31 2.54 -0.89
CA VAL A 352 -7.55 2.17 -0.20
C VAL A 352 -8.50 3.36 -0.11
N PHE A 353 -7.98 4.53 0.24
CA PHE A 353 -8.77 5.76 0.31
C PHE A 353 -9.34 6.15 -1.05
N GLU A 354 -8.54 6.08 -2.10
CA GLU A 354 -8.91 6.46 -3.46
C GLU A 354 -10.00 5.53 -4.02
N ARG A 355 -9.93 4.23 -3.70
CA ARG A 355 -11.02 3.27 -3.99
C ARG A 355 -12.29 3.58 -3.21
N PHE A 356 -12.18 3.89 -1.92
CA PHE A 356 -13.33 4.34 -1.12
C PHE A 356 -13.94 5.61 -1.67
N ARG A 357 -13.11 6.57 -2.07
CA ARG A 357 -13.56 7.82 -2.65
C ARG A 357 -14.39 7.56 -3.89
N GLY A 358 -13.92 6.70 -4.80
CA GLY A 358 -14.71 6.36 -5.97
C GLY A 358 -15.96 5.55 -5.68
N LEU A 359 -15.95 4.62 -4.71
CA LEU A 359 -17.15 3.92 -4.26
C LEU A 359 -18.19 4.88 -3.65
N VAL A 360 -17.75 5.81 -2.80
CA VAL A 360 -18.62 6.84 -2.22
C VAL A 360 -19.12 7.78 -3.32
N SER A 361 -18.27 8.21 -4.25
CA SER A 361 -18.67 9.04 -5.38
C SER A 361 -19.68 8.33 -6.28
N GLY A 362 -19.49 7.05 -6.59
CA GLY A 362 -20.43 6.23 -7.35
C GLY A 362 -21.74 5.99 -6.61
N PHE A 363 -21.67 5.80 -5.29
CA PHE A 363 -22.86 5.71 -4.44
C PHE A 363 -23.62 7.03 -4.37
N CYS A 364 -22.94 8.17 -4.39
CA CYS A 364 -23.56 9.50 -4.37
C CYS A 364 -23.97 10.00 -5.77
N PHE A 365 -23.59 9.29 -6.83
CA PHE A 365 -23.95 9.65 -8.19
C PHE A 365 -25.48 9.62 -8.35
N VAL A 366 -26.00 10.65 -8.99
CA VAL A 366 -27.41 10.77 -9.37
C VAL A 366 -27.44 10.62 -10.89
N PRO A 367 -27.99 9.53 -11.45
CA PRO A 367 -28.12 9.41 -12.88
C PRO A 367 -28.96 10.60 -13.41
N PRO A 368 -28.52 11.29 -14.47
CA PRO A 368 -29.28 12.39 -15.05
C PRO A 368 -30.71 11.97 -15.41
N PRO A 369 -31.71 12.85 -15.28
CA PRO A 369 -33.09 12.55 -15.67
C PRO A 369 -33.21 12.10 -17.14
N ALA A 370 -32.30 12.56 -18.00
CA ALA A 370 -32.25 12.15 -19.40
C ALA A 370 -31.99 10.65 -19.61
N TRP A 371 -31.43 9.95 -18.61
CA TRP A 371 -31.22 8.49 -18.66
C TRP A 371 -32.46 7.72 -18.21
N ILE A 372 -33.45 8.42 -17.67
CA ILE A 372 -34.64 7.88 -17.05
C ILE A 372 -35.80 8.08 -18.03
N LYS A 373 -35.93 7.11 -18.97
CA LYS A 373 -36.98 6.94 -19.98
C LYS A 373 -37.07 7.99 -21.11
N GLY A 374 -36.84 7.52 -22.34
CA GLY A 374 -37.57 7.98 -23.53
C GLY A 374 -37.09 9.26 -24.21
N ARG A 375 -35.98 9.87 -23.78
CA ARG A 375 -35.32 10.91 -24.57
C ARG A 375 -34.02 10.39 -25.17
N PRO A 376 -33.79 10.58 -26.48
CA PRO A 376 -32.50 10.29 -27.06
C PRO A 376 -31.44 11.12 -26.33
N LEU A 377 -30.38 10.47 -25.87
CA LEU A 377 -29.14 11.15 -25.55
C LEU A 377 -28.63 11.74 -26.86
N THR A 378 -29.01 12.97 -27.18
CA THR A 378 -28.24 13.75 -28.14
C THR A 378 -26.87 13.89 -27.50
N THR A 379 -25.88 13.18 -28.01
CA THR A 379 -24.49 13.21 -27.56
C THR A 379 -23.86 14.55 -27.93
N ASN A 380 -24.40 15.64 -27.41
CA ASN A 380 -23.70 16.91 -27.24
C ASN A 380 -23.04 16.88 -25.86
N TYR A 381 -22.25 15.82 -25.58
CA TYR A 381 -21.15 16.04 -24.67
C TYR A 381 -20.23 17.00 -25.40
N PRO A 382 -19.92 18.19 -24.86
CA PRO A 382 -18.88 19.01 -25.44
C PRO A 382 -17.65 18.11 -25.53
N LYS A 383 -17.20 17.83 -26.76
CA LYS A 383 -15.89 17.22 -26.96
C LYS A 383 -14.94 18.07 -26.10
N PRO A 384 -14.27 17.50 -25.10
CA PRO A 384 -13.23 18.26 -24.43
C PRO A 384 -12.21 18.57 -25.51
N ASP A 385 -12.08 19.85 -25.88
CA ASP A 385 -11.08 20.38 -26.80
C ASP A 385 -9.69 20.23 -26.16
N TYR A 386 -9.23 18.99 -26.03
CA TYR A 386 -7.82 18.71 -25.88
C TYR A 386 -7.23 18.67 -27.28
N MET A 387 -6.96 19.85 -27.82
CA MET A 387 -5.98 20.01 -28.90
C MET A 387 -4.64 19.49 -28.37
N TYR A 388 -4.33 18.23 -28.62
CA TYR A 388 -2.96 17.74 -28.68
C TYR A 388 -2.42 18.10 -30.07
N PRO A 389 -1.47 19.04 -30.20
CA PRO A 389 -0.84 19.32 -31.48
C PRO A 389 0.17 18.21 -31.75
N GLY A 390 -0.28 17.14 -32.38
CA GLY A 390 0.53 15.96 -32.64
C GLY A 390 0.02 15.16 -33.83
N LYS A 391 0.28 15.69 -35.02
CA LYS A 391 0.45 15.02 -36.32
C LYS A 391 -0.16 13.60 -36.42
N VAL A 392 -1.37 13.50 -36.97
CA VAL A 392 -1.88 12.27 -37.57
C VAL A 392 -2.33 12.62 -38.98
N ASP A 393 -1.41 12.41 -39.92
CA ASP A 393 -1.72 12.45 -41.34
C ASP A 393 -2.33 11.08 -41.72
N ASN A 394 -3.46 11.12 -42.42
CA ASN A 394 -4.05 10.05 -43.22
C ASN A 394 -4.74 8.88 -42.49
N ALA A 395 -5.92 9.16 -41.91
CA ALA A 395 -6.97 8.15 -41.70
C ALA A 395 -8.38 8.77 -41.81
N GLU A 396 -8.60 9.69 -42.76
CA GLU A 396 -9.92 10.21 -43.10
C GLU A 396 -10.44 9.50 -44.37
N ALA A 397 -10.94 8.27 -44.21
CA ALA A 397 -11.74 7.63 -45.27
C ALA A 397 -12.71 6.53 -44.77
N GLU A 398 -12.82 6.29 -43.46
CA GLU A 398 -13.73 5.27 -42.91
C GLU A 398 -14.63 5.77 -41.78
N SER A 399 -14.64 7.09 -41.53
CA SER A 399 -15.49 7.71 -40.50
C SER A 399 -16.93 7.96 -40.95
N ASP A 400 -17.22 8.03 -42.24
CA ASP A 400 -18.56 8.41 -42.74
C ASP A 400 -19.58 7.27 -42.77
N LYS A 401 -19.15 6.03 -42.47
CA LYS A 401 -20.07 4.89 -42.26
C LYS A 401 -20.40 4.60 -40.80
N ALA A 402 -19.73 5.26 -39.85
CA ALA A 402 -20.05 5.12 -38.42
C ALA A 402 -21.16 6.09 -37.94
N GLN A 403 -21.53 7.08 -38.76
CA GLN A 403 -22.60 8.04 -38.45
C GLN A 403 -24.01 7.58 -38.87
N GLY A 404 -24.13 6.44 -39.56
CA GLY A 404 -25.38 5.96 -40.17
C GLY A 404 -26.14 4.86 -39.42
N VAL A 405 -25.70 4.48 -38.21
CA VAL A 405 -26.41 3.48 -37.37
C VAL A 405 -26.37 3.92 -35.91
N LEU A 406 -27.08 4.99 -35.59
CA LEU A 406 -27.66 5.14 -34.25
C LEU A 406 -29.13 4.74 -34.35
N ASP A 407 -29.34 3.46 -34.66
CA ASP A 407 -30.58 2.79 -34.30
C ASP A 407 -30.83 3.03 -32.81
N GLU A 408 -32.09 3.29 -32.48
CA GLU A 408 -32.66 3.51 -31.15
C GLU A 408 -32.30 2.39 -30.16
N ARG A 409 -31.07 2.37 -29.65
CA ARG A 409 -30.70 1.45 -28.58
C ARG A 409 -30.99 2.11 -27.25
N TYR A 410 -31.91 1.49 -26.51
CA TYR A 410 -32.05 1.67 -25.08
C TYR A 410 -30.65 1.62 -24.45
N VAL A 411 -30.32 2.60 -23.60
CA VAL A 411 -29.11 2.50 -22.78
C VAL A 411 -29.35 1.37 -21.80
N GLU A 412 -28.82 0.21 -22.12
CA GLU A 412 -28.91 -0.96 -21.29
C GLU A 412 -27.85 -0.87 -20.20
N GLN A 413 -28.08 -1.53 -19.07
CA GLN A 413 -27.11 -1.55 -17.97
C GLN A 413 -25.74 -2.13 -18.40
N SER A 414 -25.71 -2.95 -19.46
CA SER A 414 -24.49 -3.41 -20.11
C SER A 414 -23.62 -2.28 -20.63
N ASP A 415 -24.14 -1.07 -20.78
CA ASP A 415 -23.44 0.05 -21.42
C ASP A 415 -22.58 0.84 -20.45
N PHE A 416 -22.38 0.34 -19.22
CA PHE A 416 -21.46 0.91 -18.26
C PHE A 416 -20.53 -0.16 -17.68
N GLU A 417 -19.31 0.25 -17.39
CA GLU A 417 -18.31 -0.54 -16.66
C GLU A 417 -17.74 0.27 -15.50
N TRP A 418 -17.22 -0.42 -14.50
CA TRP A 418 -16.55 0.23 -13.38
C TRP A 418 -15.08 0.37 -13.71
N CYS A 419 -14.54 1.61 -13.62
CA CYS A 419 -13.12 1.82 -13.78
C CYS A 419 -12.33 0.94 -12.77
N PRO A 420 -11.42 0.06 -13.22
CA PRO A 420 -10.71 -0.87 -12.33
C PRO A 420 -9.76 -0.15 -11.36
N HIS A 421 -9.40 1.10 -11.66
CA HIS A 421 -8.46 1.88 -10.86
C HIS A 421 -9.11 2.66 -9.74
N CYS A 422 -10.24 3.30 -10.02
CA CYS A 422 -10.90 4.18 -9.06
C CYS A 422 -12.32 3.74 -8.69
N ALA A 423 -12.88 2.69 -9.30
CA ALA A 423 -14.26 2.26 -9.09
C ALA A 423 -15.29 3.37 -9.35
N THR A 424 -15.03 4.23 -10.33
CA THR A 424 -16.05 5.15 -10.88
C THR A 424 -16.77 4.46 -12.02
N MET A 425 -18.10 4.54 -12.04
CA MET A 425 -18.90 4.03 -13.15
C MET A 425 -18.66 4.91 -14.38
N VAL A 426 -18.30 4.28 -15.50
CA VAL A 426 -18.01 4.93 -16.77
C VAL A 426 -18.77 4.21 -17.89
N PRO A 427 -19.15 4.89 -18.98
CA PRO A 427 -19.73 4.21 -20.15
C PRO A 427 -18.80 3.08 -20.64
N ARG A 428 -19.35 1.95 -21.07
CA ARG A 428 -18.57 0.82 -21.62
C ARG A 428 -17.85 1.28 -22.87
N GLY A 429 -16.57 0.94 -22.98
CA GLY A 429 -15.73 1.44 -24.08
C GLY A 429 -15.14 2.82 -23.82
N THR A 430 -15.34 3.40 -22.64
CA THR A 430 -14.60 4.59 -22.21
C THR A 430 -13.14 4.23 -22.09
N LEU A 431 -12.29 4.66 -23.03
CA LEU A 431 -10.85 4.32 -22.99
C LEU A 431 -10.16 4.86 -21.74
N VAL A 432 -10.50 6.08 -21.31
CA VAL A 432 -9.86 6.78 -20.18
C VAL A 432 -10.92 7.25 -19.18
N CYS A 433 -10.80 6.83 -17.93
CA CYS A 433 -11.74 7.19 -16.89
C CYS A 433 -11.70 8.70 -16.61
N PRO A 434 -12.83 9.44 -16.71
CA PRO A 434 -12.85 10.89 -16.50
C PRO A 434 -12.51 11.29 -15.06
N ASN A 435 -12.68 10.40 -14.08
CA ASN A 435 -12.40 10.72 -12.69
C ASN A 435 -10.92 10.51 -12.31
N CYS A 436 -10.26 9.48 -12.84
CA CYS A 436 -8.88 9.15 -12.46
C CYS A 436 -7.84 9.29 -13.56
N GLY A 437 -8.26 9.58 -14.79
CA GLY A 437 -7.39 9.75 -15.96
C GLY A 437 -6.68 8.46 -16.41
N LYS A 438 -7.03 7.30 -15.86
CA LYS A 438 -6.41 6.02 -16.21
C LYS A 438 -7.26 5.25 -17.21
N THR A 439 -6.63 4.39 -17.99
CA THR A 439 -7.34 3.57 -18.95
C THR A 439 -8.29 2.60 -18.25
N VAL A 440 -9.50 2.44 -18.78
CA VAL A 440 -10.54 1.58 -18.17
C VAL A 440 -10.41 0.16 -18.68
N SER A 441 -10.09 0.02 -19.97
CA SER A 441 -9.71 -1.23 -20.60
C SER A 441 -8.28 -1.61 -20.20
N ASN A 442 -8.13 -2.87 -19.82
CA ASN A 442 -6.84 -3.51 -19.56
C ASN A 442 -6.44 -4.36 -20.76
#